data_AF-A0A1Y4AKF0-F1
#
_entry.id   AF-A0A1Y4AKF0-F1
#
_cell.length_a   1.000
_cell.length_b   1.000
_cell.length_c   1.000
_cell.angle_alpha   90.00
_cell.angle_beta   90.00
_cell.angle_gamma   90.00
#
_symmetry.space_group_name_H-M   'P 1'
#
loop_
_entity.id
_entity.type
_entity.pdbx_description
1 polymer ?
#
loop_
_entity_poly.entity_id
_entity_poly.type
_entity_poly.pdbx_seq_one_letter_code
_entity_poly.pdbx_strand_id
1 'polypeptide(L)'
;MNDGDDSPTAEELVNRLEELLLRSKNMPKPSFAASLRNMLFVLFLVLALYFVVLALISEAGLFWLLGIACGVVALYLLVRKLTKRTTSAGAFERLKNEYEYQERLARRSFGKNIEVSRLIKEITSEINAVEAEHLAARRRSRTLWLVFAVVVIVVAAGGIFSTDLASRDEAPATEQSLPGGESSGEAAAEGEAAPWKARVAAFAASSDNSEYGDNAARLSVLDEILKYNAFDAAEEFFFTYCQGKMGDLECARKIVGSYLAADRKADAAAFAGRVALRYASDTAKLKKMVE
;
A
#
# COMPACT_ATOMS: atom_id res chain seq x y z
N MET A 1 -74.57 -2.77 3.19
CA MET A 1 -73.10 -2.90 3.06
C MET A 1 -72.73 -2.41 1.68
N ASN A 2 -71.91 -1.37 1.61
CA ASN A 2 -71.39 -0.83 0.35
C ASN A 2 -70.11 -1.59 0.07
N ASP A 3 -70.20 -2.68 -0.70
CA ASP A 3 -69.04 -3.42 -1.18
C ASP A 3 -68.38 -2.58 -2.27
N GLY A 4 -67.65 -1.56 -1.84
CA GLY A 4 -66.73 -0.82 -2.67
C GLY A 4 -65.66 -1.80 -3.13
N ASP A 5 -65.75 -2.19 -4.39
CA ASP A 5 -64.69 -2.86 -5.12
C ASP A 5 -63.52 -1.88 -5.24
N ASP A 6 -62.75 -1.74 -4.15
CA ASP A 6 -61.50 -0.99 -4.04
C ASP A 6 -60.36 -1.72 -4.81
N SER A 7 -60.70 -2.46 -5.88
CA SER A 7 -59.71 -3.04 -6.76
C SER A 7 -59.25 -1.94 -7.73
N PRO A 8 -57.93 -1.61 -7.74
CA PRO A 8 -57.42 -0.49 -8.52
C PRO A 8 -57.70 -0.71 -10.00
N THR A 9 -58.19 0.34 -10.65
CA THR A 9 -58.51 0.31 -12.08
C THR A 9 -57.22 0.12 -12.91
N ALA A 10 -57.37 -0.40 -14.14
CA ALA A 10 -56.22 -0.63 -15.02
C ALA A 10 -55.41 0.65 -15.26
N GLU A 11 -56.10 1.79 -15.40
CA GLU A 11 -55.49 3.11 -15.58
C GLU A 11 -54.72 3.57 -14.33
N GLU A 12 -55.28 3.39 -13.13
CA GLU A 12 -54.57 3.73 -11.88
C GLU A 12 -53.30 2.90 -11.68
N LEU A 13 -53.34 1.63 -12.06
CA LEU A 13 -52.21 0.72 -11.90
C LEU A 13 -51.09 1.03 -12.92
N VAL A 14 -51.46 1.37 -14.16
CA VAL A 14 -50.52 1.86 -15.18
C VAL A 14 -49.92 3.21 -14.76
N ASN A 15 -50.73 4.16 -14.29
CA ASN A 15 -50.25 5.45 -13.79
C ASN A 15 -49.26 5.29 -12.64
N ARG A 16 -49.51 4.35 -11.71
CA ARG A 16 -48.56 4.03 -10.62
C ARG A 16 -47.25 3.43 -11.15
N LEU A 17 -47.30 2.58 -12.18
CA LEU A 17 -46.10 2.02 -12.81
C LEU A 17 -45.29 3.10 -13.54
N GLU A 18 -45.95 4.04 -14.21
CA GLU A 18 -45.32 5.19 -14.85
C GLU A 18 -44.71 6.15 -13.82
N GLU A 19 -45.39 6.41 -12.70
CA GLU A 19 -44.86 7.23 -11.61
C GLU A 19 -43.59 6.60 -11.01
N LEU A 20 -43.59 5.28 -10.79
CA LEU A 20 -42.42 4.53 -10.34
C LEU A 20 -41.27 4.60 -11.36
N LEU A 21 -41.57 4.56 -12.65
CA LEU A 21 -40.57 4.69 -13.71
C LEU A 21 -39.97 6.09 -13.72
N LEU A 22 -40.78 7.15 -13.68
CA LEU A 22 -40.32 8.54 -13.58
C LEU A 22 -39.45 8.76 -12.34
N ARG A 23 -39.84 8.16 -11.21
CA ARG A 23 -39.06 8.19 -9.97
C ARG A 23 -37.75 7.43 -10.06
N SER A 24 -37.69 6.36 -10.84
CA SER A 24 -36.44 5.62 -11.12
C SER A 24 -35.51 6.42 -12.05
N LYS A 25 -36.04 7.04 -13.11
CA LYS A 25 -35.28 7.92 -14.03
C LYS A 25 -34.73 9.16 -13.34
N ASN A 26 -35.49 9.73 -12.39
CA ASN A 26 -35.08 10.91 -11.63
C ASN A 26 -34.20 10.58 -10.41
N MET A 27 -33.88 9.30 -10.14
CA MET A 27 -33.02 8.99 -9.01
C MET A 27 -31.58 9.46 -9.29
N PRO A 28 -30.94 10.16 -8.33
CA PRO A 28 -29.59 10.64 -8.53
C PRO A 28 -28.67 9.44 -8.73
N LYS A 29 -27.99 9.43 -9.89
CA LYS A 29 -26.97 8.42 -10.21
C LYS A 29 -25.99 8.34 -9.03
N PRO A 30 -25.56 7.13 -8.61
CA PRO A 30 -24.64 6.98 -7.49
C PRO A 30 -23.35 7.72 -7.83
N SER A 31 -23.20 8.92 -7.27
CA SER A 31 -22.04 9.76 -7.54
C SER A 31 -20.85 9.21 -6.76
N PHE A 32 -19.67 9.32 -7.37
CA PHE A 32 -18.42 8.95 -6.71
C PHE A 32 -18.28 9.67 -5.36
N ALA A 33 -18.67 10.95 -5.28
CA ALA A 33 -18.66 11.73 -4.04
C ALA A 33 -19.56 11.14 -2.94
N ALA A 34 -20.75 10.64 -3.28
CA ALA A 34 -21.64 9.97 -2.33
C ALA A 34 -21.06 8.62 -1.85
N SER A 35 -20.42 7.87 -2.75
CA SER A 35 -19.71 6.63 -2.41
C SER A 35 -18.47 6.90 -1.55
N LEU A 36 -17.70 7.94 -1.86
CA LEU A 36 -16.52 8.38 -1.13
C LEU A 36 -16.89 8.76 0.30
N ARG A 37 -17.94 9.57 0.49
CA ARG A 37 -18.46 9.93 1.82
C ARG A 37 -18.88 8.70 2.62
N ASN A 38 -19.48 7.70 1.98
CA ASN A 38 -19.91 6.47 2.63
C ASN A 38 -18.76 5.51 2.99
N MET A 39 -17.63 5.63 2.31
CA MET A 39 -16.41 4.81 2.52
C MET A 39 -15.30 5.58 3.25
N LEU A 40 -15.49 6.88 3.53
CA LEU A 40 -14.52 7.76 4.17
C LEU A 40 -14.09 7.23 5.56
N PHE A 41 -15.04 6.64 6.30
CA PHE A 41 -14.74 6.03 7.61
C PHE A 41 -13.75 4.84 7.47
N VAL A 42 -13.83 4.06 6.38
CA VAL A 42 -12.90 2.95 6.12
C VAL A 42 -11.51 3.50 5.83
N LEU A 43 -11.42 4.57 5.02
CA LEU A 43 -10.17 5.25 4.73
C LEU A 43 -9.47 5.71 6.02
N PHE A 44 -10.18 6.47 6.86
CA PHE A 44 -9.62 6.97 8.11
C PHE A 44 -9.23 5.86 9.09
N LEU A 45 -9.94 4.73 9.07
CA LEU A 45 -9.59 3.55 9.87
C LEU A 45 -8.28 2.92 9.37
N VAL A 46 -8.14 2.71 8.05
CA VAL A 46 -6.89 2.21 7.45
C VAL A 46 -5.74 3.16 7.72
N LEU A 47 -5.97 4.48 7.63
CA LEU A 47 -4.97 5.50 7.92
C LEU A 47 -4.59 5.51 9.41
N ALA A 48 -5.55 5.33 10.32
CA ALA A 48 -5.29 5.20 11.75
C ALA A 48 -4.41 3.98 12.04
N LEU A 49 -4.73 2.82 11.44
CA LEU A 49 -3.90 1.61 11.53
C LEU A 49 -2.49 1.85 10.98
N TYR A 50 -2.38 2.51 9.83
CA TYR A 50 -1.09 2.84 9.24
C TYR A 50 -0.24 3.72 10.17
N PHE A 51 -0.80 4.78 10.74
CA PHE A 51 -0.08 5.63 11.69
C PHE A 51 0.28 4.90 12.98
N VAL A 52 -0.55 3.98 13.46
CA VAL A 52 -0.19 3.13 14.61
C VAL A 52 1.00 2.23 14.27
N VAL A 53 1.03 1.62 13.08
CA VAL A 53 2.17 0.80 12.64
C VAL A 53 3.44 1.67 12.50
N LEU A 54 3.34 2.86 11.91
CA LEU A 54 4.47 3.80 11.86
C LEU A 54 4.93 4.24 13.26
N ALA A 55 4.00 4.45 14.19
CA ALA A 55 4.33 4.81 15.57
C ALA A 55 5.11 3.70 16.29
N LEU A 56 4.78 2.43 16.01
CA LEU A 56 5.50 1.28 16.55
C LEU A 56 6.91 1.14 15.97
N ILE A 57 7.11 1.51 14.69
CA ILE A 57 8.41 1.41 14.03
C ILE A 57 9.31 2.60 14.39
N SER A 58 8.75 3.80 14.41
CA SER A 58 9.50 5.05 14.56
C SER A 58 9.67 5.52 16.01
N GLU A 59 8.94 4.93 16.96
CA GLU A 59 8.79 5.40 18.36
C GLU A 59 8.40 6.88 18.54
N ALA A 60 8.10 7.59 17.45
CA ALA A 60 7.75 9.00 17.48
C ALA A 60 6.32 9.21 18.00
N GLY A 61 6.20 9.98 19.09
CA GLY A 61 4.91 10.31 19.70
C GLY A 61 3.92 11.03 18.77
N LEU A 62 4.41 11.68 17.71
CA LEU A 62 3.59 12.36 16.71
C LEU A 62 2.66 11.37 15.97
N PHE A 63 3.15 10.17 15.64
CA PHE A 63 2.36 9.17 14.91
C PHE A 63 1.24 8.58 15.79
N TRP A 64 1.46 8.46 17.10
CA TRP A 64 0.41 8.10 18.05
C TRP A 64 -0.72 9.13 18.07
N LEU A 65 -0.38 10.43 18.14
CA LEU A 65 -1.38 11.50 18.11
C LEU A 65 -2.17 11.50 16.80
N LEU A 66 -1.49 11.31 15.66
CA LEU A 66 -2.13 11.30 14.35
C LEU A 66 -3.01 10.06 14.13
N GLY A 67 -2.57 8.90 14.62
CA GLY A 67 -3.37 7.67 14.63
C GLY A 67 -4.62 7.79 15.49
N ILE A 68 -4.51 8.36 16.69
CA ILE A 68 -5.67 8.63 17.57
C ILE A 68 -6.63 9.62 16.91
N ALA A 69 -6.13 10.73 16.37
CA ALA A 69 -6.96 11.72 15.68
C ALA A 69 -7.73 11.09 14.50
N CYS A 70 -7.05 10.29 13.67
CA CYS A 70 -7.69 9.56 12.57
C CYS A 70 -8.73 8.56 13.09
N GLY A 71 -8.44 7.86 14.18
CA GLY A 71 -9.36 6.93 14.83
C GLY A 71 -10.63 7.60 15.36
N VAL A 72 -10.49 8.76 16.00
CA VAL A 72 -11.63 9.56 16.49
C VAL A 72 -12.50 10.04 15.33
N VAL A 73 -11.89 10.50 14.24
CA VAL A 73 -12.63 10.89 13.03
C VAL A 73 -13.34 9.69 12.40
N ALA A 74 -12.69 8.54 12.30
CA ALA A 74 -13.30 7.30 11.79
C ALA A 74 -14.49 6.89 12.66
N LEU A 75 -14.36 6.94 13.98
CA LEU A 75 -15.42 6.63 14.93
C LEU A 75 -16.58 7.61 14.82
N TYR A 76 -16.30 8.92 14.75
CA TYR A 76 -17.33 9.94 14.54
C TYR A 76 -18.11 9.71 13.24
N LEU A 77 -17.41 9.41 12.14
CA LEU A 77 -18.05 9.12 10.85
C LEU A 77 -18.87 7.82 10.89
N LEU A 78 -18.38 6.80 11.59
CA LEU A 78 -19.09 5.54 11.79
C LEU A 78 -20.37 5.77 12.61
N VAL A 79 -20.27 6.45 13.75
CA VAL A 79 -21.42 6.80 14.58
C VAL A 79 -22.42 7.62 13.79
N ARG A 80 -21.97 8.65 13.06
CA ARG A 80 -22.82 9.47 12.18
C ARG A 80 -23.50 8.66 11.09
N LYS A 81 -22.83 7.64 10.55
CA LYS A 81 -23.39 6.71 9.55
C LYS A 81 -24.41 5.74 10.17
N LEU A 82 -24.21 5.33 11.42
CA LEU A 82 -25.16 4.49 12.16
C LEU A 82 -26.39 5.29 12.63
N THR A 83 -26.21 6.54 13.06
CA THR A 83 -27.33 7.42 13.45
C THR A 83 -28.11 7.92 12.24
N LYS A 84 -27.43 8.32 11.17
CA LYS A 84 -28.09 8.54 9.87
C LYS A 84 -28.31 7.18 9.22
N ARG A 85 -29.30 6.42 9.71
CA ARG A 85 -29.89 5.26 9.02
C ARG A 85 -29.84 5.54 7.53
N THR A 86 -28.94 4.86 6.82
CA THR A 86 -28.68 5.07 5.40
C THR A 86 -29.92 4.66 4.62
N THR A 87 -30.87 5.58 4.49
CA THR A 87 -32.10 5.43 3.71
C THR A 87 -31.82 5.28 2.22
N SER A 88 -30.61 5.66 1.75
CA SER A 88 -30.22 5.56 0.34
C SER A 88 -29.69 4.20 -0.09
N ALA A 89 -29.15 3.38 0.84
CA ALA A 89 -28.49 2.12 0.47
C ALA A 89 -29.45 1.01 0.00
N GLY A 90 -30.76 1.20 0.20
CA GLY A 90 -31.81 0.33 -0.29
C GLY A 90 -33.00 1.10 -0.87
N ALA A 91 -32.87 2.38 -1.22
CA ALA A 91 -33.97 3.15 -1.81
C ALA A 91 -34.37 2.60 -3.19
N PHE A 92 -33.37 2.27 -4.02
CA PHE A 92 -33.59 1.61 -5.30
C PHE A 92 -34.16 0.20 -5.13
N GLU A 93 -33.69 -0.54 -4.13
CA GLU A 93 -34.14 -1.90 -3.83
C GLU A 93 -35.58 -1.94 -3.33
N ARG A 94 -35.98 -0.96 -2.51
CA ARG A 94 -37.38 -0.75 -2.11
C ARG A 94 -38.25 -0.35 -3.29
N LEU A 95 -37.77 0.54 -4.15
CA LEU A 95 -38.50 0.94 -5.36
C LEU A 95 -38.67 -0.25 -6.32
N LYS A 96 -37.66 -1.10 -6.44
CA LYS A 96 -37.71 -2.34 -7.22
C LYS A 96 -38.70 -3.35 -6.63
N ASN A 97 -38.67 -3.56 -5.32
CA ASN A 97 -39.62 -4.46 -4.66
C ASN A 97 -41.06 -3.96 -4.82
N GLU A 98 -41.29 -2.65 -4.72
CA GLU A 98 -42.59 -2.04 -4.98
C GLU A 98 -43.01 -2.22 -6.43
N TYR A 99 -42.09 -2.00 -7.38
CA TYR A 99 -42.35 -2.23 -8.80
C TYR A 99 -42.72 -3.69 -9.10
N GLU A 100 -41.95 -4.66 -8.61
CA GLU A 100 -42.24 -6.09 -8.81
C GLU A 100 -43.59 -6.50 -8.18
N TYR A 101 -43.95 -5.89 -7.05
CA TYR A 101 -45.25 -6.13 -6.42
C TYR A 101 -46.39 -5.61 -7.30
N GLN A 102 -46.29 -4.37 -7.79
CA GLN A 102 -47.28 -3.75 -8.68
C GLN A 102 -47.35 -4.48 -10.02
N GLU A 103 -46.23 -4.91 -10.58
CA GLU A 103 -46.17 -5.70 -11.80
C GLU A 103 -46.91 -7.05 -11.65
N ARG A 104 -46.66 -7.77 -10.55
CA ARG A 104 -47.36 -9.03 -10.25
C ARG A 104 -48.85 -8.82 -10.09
N LEU A 105 -49.25 -7.72 -9.44
CA LEU A 105 -50.66 -7.35 -9.30
C LEU A 105 -51.28 -7.07 -10.67
N ALA A 106 -50.63 -6.26 -11.51
CA ALA A 106 -51.07 -5.92 -12.86
C ALA A 106 -51.23 -7.15 -13.77
N ARG A 107 -50.28 -8.10 -13.70
CA ARG A 107 -50.36 -9.36 -14.44
C ARG A 107 -51.49 -10.26 -13.95
N ARG A 108 -51.78 -10.24 -12.64
CA ARG A 108 -52.85 -11.04 -12.04
C ARG A 108 -54.25 -10.50 -12.36
N SER A 109 -54.44 -9.19 -12.32
CA SER A 109 -55.74 -8.54 -12.57
C SER A 109 -56.00 -8.28 -14.06
N PHE A 110 -54.97 -7.95 -14.84
CA PHE A 110 -55.12 -7.47 -16.22
C PHE A 110 -54.27 -8.23 -17.25
N GLY A 111 -53.68 -9.38 -16.91
CA GLY A 111 -52.80 -10.14 -17.80
C GLY A 111 -53.40 -10.64 -19.11
N LYS A 112 -54.74 -10.62 -19.26
CA LYS A 112 -55.44 -10.95 -20.51
C LYS A 112 -55.55 -9.75 -21.47
N ASN A 113 -55.36 -8.52 -20.99
CA ASN A 113 -55.37 -7.32 -21.83
C ASN A 113 -54.01 -7.14 -22.51
N ILE A 114 -54.01 -7.19 -23.84
CA ILE A 114 -52.80 -7.16 -24.67
C ILE A 114 -52.05 -5.82 -24.49
N GLU A 115 -52.78 -4.72 -24.35
CA GLU A 115 -52.23 -3.37 -24.17
C GLU A 115 -51.51 -3.23 -22.82
N VAL A 116 -52.15 -3.67 -21.73
CA VAL A 116 -51.55 -3.64 -20.38
C VAL A 116 -50.33 -4.55 -20.31
N SER A 117 -50.37 -5.73 -20.93
CA SER A 117 -49.21 -6.63 -21.01
C SER A 117 -48.04 -6.01 -21.78
N ARG A 118 -48.31 -5.28 -22.88
CA ARG A 118 -47.29 -4.56 -23.65
C ARG A 118 -46.67 -3.43 -22.84
N LEU A 119 -47.48 -2.60 -22.19
CA LEU A 119 -47.04 -1.50 -21.34
C LEU A 119 -46.17 -2.00 -20.17
N ILE A 120 -46.61 -3.06 -19.49
CA ILE A 120 -45.81 -3.68 -18.43
C ILE A 120 -44.44 -4.09 -18.96
N LYS A 121 -44.40 -4.79 -20.10
CA LYS A 121 -43.15 -5.28 -20.69
C LYS A 121 -42.21 -4.14 -21.10
N GLU A 122 -42.75 -3.05 -21.62
CA GLU A 122 -42.00 -1.84 -21.96
C GLU A 122 -41.39 -1.19 -20.70
N ILE A 123 -42.21 -0.95 -19.68
CA ILE A 123 -41.79 -0.38 -18.39
C ILE A 123 -40.74 -1.28 -17.71
N THR A 124 -40.90 -2.60 -17.75
CA THR A 124 -39.91 -3.55 -17.20
C THR A 124 -38.57 -3.43 -17.92
N SER A 125 -38.60 -3.27 -19.25
CA SER A 125 -37.37 -3.14 -20.05
C SER A 125 -36.63 -1.84 -19.74
N GLU A 126 -37.34 -0.74 -19.53
CA GLU A 126 -36.74 0.54 -19.15
C GLU A 126 -36.13 0.48 -17.74
N ILE A 127 -36.81 -0.13 -16.77
CA ILE A 127 -36.29 -0.28 -15.40
C ILE A 127 -35.02 -1.14 -15.40
N ASN A 128 -34.98 -2.21 -16.19
CA ASN A 128 -33.78 -3.05 -16.34
C ASN A 128 -32.62 -2.29 -16.99
N ALA A 129 -32.89 -1.40 -17.96
CA ALA A 129 -31.86 -0.55 -18.56
C ALA A 129 -31.28 0.44 -17.53
N VAL A 130 -32.15 1.06 -16.71
CA VAL A 130 -31.75 1.94 -15.61
C VAL A 130 -30.94 1.18 -14.56
N GLU A 131 -31.31 -0.06 -14.22
CA GLU A 131 -30.54 -0.93 -13.33
C GLU A 131 -29.14 -1.24 -13.88
N ALA A 132 -29.03 -1.55 -15.16
CA ALA A 132 -27.75 -1.81 -15.82
C ALA A 132 -26.82 -0.57 -15.77
N GLU A 133 -27.36 0.63 -15.98
CA GLU A 133 -26.61 1.89 -15.82
C GLU A 133 -26.11 2.08 -14.37
N HIS A 134 -26.97 1.82 -13.39
CA HIS A 134 -26.61 1.93 -11.97
C HIS A 134 -25.55 0.89 -11.55
N LEU A 135 -25.63 -0.34 -12.05
CA LEU A 135 -24.64 -1.39 -11.79
C LEU A 135 -23.30 -1.08 -12.46
N ALA A 136 -23.30 -0.57 -13.70
CA ALA A 136 -22.08 -0.13 -14.38
C ALA A 136 -21.40 1.02 -13.62
N ALA A 137 -22.18 1.99 -13.12
CA ALA A 137 -21.67 3.07 -12.29
C ALA A 137 -21.11 2.58 -10.94
N ARG A 138 -21.77 1.60 -10.30
CA ARG A 138 -21.26 0.93 -9.07
C ARG A 138 -19.96 0.19 -9.33
N ARG A 139 -19.84 -0.54 -10.44
CA ARG A 139 -18.60 -1.23 -10.83
C ARG A 139 -17.46 -0.25 -11.04
N ARG A 140 -17.67 0.81 -11.82
CA ARG A 140 -16.66 1.88 -12.04
C ARG A 140 -16.22 2.52 -10.72
N SER A 141 -17.17 2.82 -9.84
CA SER A 141 -16.87 3.38 -8.53
C SER A 141 -16.07 2.42 -7.65
N ARG A 142 -16.35 1.11 -7.71
CA ARG A 142 -15.57 0.06 -7.01
C ARG A 142 -14.16 -0.08 -7.59
N THR A 143 -14.02 -0.05 -8.91
CA THR A 143 -12.71 -0.11 -9.57
C THR A 143 -11.86 1.11 -9.23
N LEU A 144 -12.43 2.32 -9.27
CA LEU A 144 -11.74 3.54 -8.81
C LEU A 144 -11.30 3.44 -7.36
N TRP A 145 -12.14 2.85 -6.48
CA TRP A 145 -11.78 2.63 -5.09
C TRP A 145 -10.64 1.64 -4.90
N LEU A 146 -10.60 0.56 -5.69
CA LEU A 146 -9.49 -0.40 -5.66
C LEU A 146 -8.18 0.25 -6.14
N VAL A 147 -8.23 1.05 -7.21
CA VAL A 147 -7.07 1.81 -7.68
C VAL A 147 -6.60 2.78 -6.61
N PHE A 148 -7.51 3.53 -5.98
CA PHE A 148 -7.17 4.45 -4.91
C PHE A 148 -6.55 3.73 -3.70
N ALA A 149 -7.10 2.59 -3.30
CA ALA A 149 -6.54 1.78 -2.22
C ALA A 149 -5.12 1.29 -2.55
N VAL A 150 -4.88 0.82 -3.78
CA VAL A 150 -3.53 0.43 -4.24
C VAL A 150 -2.58 1.62 -4.20
N VAL A 151 -3.00 2.80 -4.68
CA VAL A 151 -2.18 4.01 -4.64
C VAL A 151 -1.84 4.40 -3.19
N VAL A 152 -2.80 4.36 -2.28
CA VAL A 152 -2.56 4.62 -0.85
C VAL A 152 -1.56 3.63 -0.27
N ILE A 153 -1.67 2.34 -0.60
CA ILE A 153 -0.72 1.31 -0.14
C ILE A 153 0.68 1.57 -0.71
N VAL A 154 0.81 1.92 -1.99
CA VAL A 154 2.10 2.22 -2.63
C VAL A 154 2.74 3.48 -2.03
N VAL A 155 1.96 4.54 -1.80
CA VAL A 155 2.44 5.78 -1.16
C VAL A 155 2.83 5.53 0.30
N ALA A 156 2.05 4.74 1.02
CA ALA A 156 2.37 4.31 2.38
C ALA A 156 3.68 3.50 2.45
N ALA A 157 3.89 2.55 1.52
CA ALA A 157 5.13 1.80 1.43
C ALA A 157 6.33 2.68 1.02
N GLY A 158 6.13 3.65 0.13
CA GLY A 158 7.16 4.61 -0.28
C GLY A 158 7.53 5.61 0.82
N GLY A 159 6.59 5.98 1.69
CA GLY A 159 6.84 6.89 2.83
C GLY A 159 7.81 6.31 3.86
N ILE A 160 7.78 5.00 4.09
CA ILE A 160 8.70 4.30 5.01
C ILE A 160 10.16 4.40 4.50
N PHE A 161 10.38 4.45 3.18
CA PHE A 161 11.71 4.63 2.59
C PHE A 161 12.24 6.07 2.69
N SER A 162 11.37 7.08 2.77
CA SER A 162 11.78 8.50 2.79
C SER A 162 12.01 9.05 4.21
N THR A 163 11.33 8.51 5.23
CA THR A 163 11.54 8.92 6.62
C THR A 163 12.90 8.49 7.17
N ASP A 164 13.51 7.46 6.58
CA ASP A 164 14.89 7.02 6.89
C ASP A 164 15.96 7.96 6.28
N LEU A 165 15.55 8.83 5.33
CA LEU A 165 16.42 9.84 4.72
C LEU A 165 16.33 11.19 5.44
N ALA A 166 15.15 11.56 5.96
CA ALA A 166 14.90 12.86 6.58
C ALA A 166 15.33 12.97 8.05
N SER A 167 15.52 11.85 8.76
CA SER A 167 16.05 11.83 10.14
C SER A 167 17.56 12.10 10.23
N ARG A 168 18.25 12.32 9.09
CA ARG A 168 19.69 12.61 9.05
C ARG A 168 20.04 14.09 9.08
N ASP A 169 19.09 15.01 8.88
CA ASP A 169 19.40 16.44 8.68
C ASP A 169 19.00 17.38 9.83
N GLU A 170 18.31 16.92 10.88
CA GLU A 170 17.99 17.78 12.03
C GLU A 170 18.36 17.15 13.38
N ALA A 171 19.57 17.44 13.86
CA ALA A 171 19.88 17.49 15.29
C ALA A 171 20.61 18.80 15.62
N PRO A 172 20.25 19.46 16.74
CA PRO A 172 20.51 20.88 16.96
C PRO A 172 21.96 21.19 17.37
N ALA A 173 22.51 22.24 16.76
CA ALA A 173 23.76 22.87 17.16
C ALA A 173 23.68 23.29 18.64
N THR A 174 24.37 22.54 19.51
CA THR A 174 24.66 22.98 20.86
C THR A 174 26.17 23.11 20.97
N GLU A 175 26.62 24.36 21.04
CA GLU A 175 28.00 24.76 21.26
C GLU A 175 28.61 24.05 22.46
N GLN A 176 29.81 23.49 22.32
CA GLN A 176 30.73 23.32 23.43
C GLN A 176 32.20 23.35 22.97
N SER A 177 32.81 24.48 23.31
CA SER A 177 34.22 24.80 23.52
C SER A 177 35.21 23.64 23.74
N LEU A 178 36.28 23.64 22.93
CA LEU A 178 37.65 23.20 23.26
C LEU A 178 38.28 24.15 24.32
N PRO A 179 39.36 23.81 25.06
CA PRO A 179 40.53 23.05 24.58
C PRO A 179 41.30 22.16 25.60
N GLY A 180 42.20 21.31 25.07
CA GLY A 180 43.54 21.08 25.66
C GLY A 180 43.90 19.63 26.01
N GLY A 181 45.00 19.14 25.44
CA GLY A 181 45.77 18.01 25.98
C GLY A 181 46.40 17.09 24.93
N GLU A 182 47.66 17.35 24.57
CA GLU A 182 48.53 16.47 23.78
C GLU A 182 48.73 15.08 24.42
N SER A 183 48.70 14.00 23.63
CA SER A 183 49.80 13.02 23.53
C SER A 183 49.50 11.94 22.49
N SER A 184 50.58 11.51 21.86
CA SER A 184 50.81 10.48 20.83
C SER A 184 50.13 9.11 20.99
N GLY A 185 49.79 8.48 19.86
CA GLY A 185 49.68 7.02 19.70
C GLY A 185 48.32 6.53 19.21
N GLU A 186 48.32 5.54 18.31
CA GLU A 186 47.18 4.87 17.69
C GLU A 186 45.82 4.98 18.39
N ALA A 187 44.82 5.54 17.69
CA ALA A 187 43.45 5.04 17.70
C ALA A 187 42.69 5.67 16.53
N ALA A 188 41.99 4.83 15.79
CA ALA A 188 41.07 5.20 14.75
C ALA A 188 40.09 6.28 15.23
N ALA A 189 39.66 7.12 14.29
CA ALA A 189 38.56 8.05 14.45
C ALA A 189 37.26 7.29 14.82
N GLU A 190 37.10 6.99 16.10
CA GLU A 190 35.83 6.70 16.76
C GLU A 190 35.24 8.05 17.17
N GLY A 191 34.47 8.67 16.28
CA GLY A 191 33.86 9.98 16.56
C GLY A 191 32.60 10.31 15.78
N GLU A 192 32.34 9.60 14.67
CA GLU A 192 31.09 9.70 13.93
C GLU A 192 30.83 8.31 13.35
N ALA A 193 29.75 7.65 13.78
CA ALA A 193 29.47 6.27 13.36
C ALA A 193 29.23 6.26 11.84
N ALA A 194 30.26 5.90 11.08
CA ALA A 194 30.18 5.84 9.62
C ALA A 194 28.93 5.03 9.21
N PRO A 195 28.08 5.56 8.33
CA PRO A 195 26.70 5.08 8.19
C PRO A 195 26.59 3.65 7.67
N TRP A 196 27.65 3.13 7.03
CA TRP A 196 27.76 1.73 6.66
C TRP A 196 27.80 0.78 7.87
N LYS A 197 28.29 1.21 9.04
CA LYS A 197 28.34 0.38 10.27
C LYS A 197 26.93 -0.01 10.75
N ALA A 198 26.00 0.95 10.72
CA ALA A 198 24.60 0.69 11.04
C ALA A 198 23.95 -0.29 10.06
N ARG A 199 24.30 -0.19 8.77
CA ARG A 199 23.84 -1.10 7.71
C ARG A 199 24.35 -2.52 7.90
N VAL A 200 25.63 -2.67 8.27
CA VAL A 200 26.22 -3.98 8.60
C VAL A 200 25.54 -4.59 9.81
N ALA A 201 25.28 -3.82 10.86
CA ALA A 201 24.56 -4.29 12.05
C ALA A 201 23.11 -4.71 11.74
N ALA A 202 22.40 -3.92 10.93
CA ALA A 202 21.05 -4.26 10.48
C ALA A 202 21.03 -5.53 9.63
N PHE A 203 22.00 -5.70 8.73
CA PHE A 203 22.16 -6.93 7.94
C PHE A 203 22.45 -8.14 8.83
N ALA A 204 23.34 -8.01 9.81
CA ALA A 204 23.69 -9.08 10.74
C ALA A 204 22.47 -9.57 11.55
N ALA A 205 21.56 -8.66 11.91
CA ALA A 205 20.33 -8.96 12.64
C ALA A 205 19.16 -9.44 11.75
N SER A 206 19.28 -9.37 10.42
CA SER A 206 18.22 -9.72 9.47
C SER A 206 18.15 -11.23 9.18
N SER A 207 16.97 -11.72 8.79
CA SER A 207 16.78 -13.08 8.27
C SER A 207 17.50 -13.32 6.93
N ASP A 208 17.92 -12.24 6.27
CA ASP A 208 18.61 -12.28 4.98
C ASP A 208 20.08 -12.72 5.12
N ASN A 209 20.60 -12.79 6.36
CA ASN A 209 21.87 -13.44 6.67
C ASN A 209 21.78 -14.99 6.73
N SER A 210 20.81 -15.61 6.05
CA SER A 210 20.72 -17.07 5.95
C SER A 210 21.70 -17.65 4.92
N GLU A 211 21.91 -18.97 4.91
CA GLU A 211 22.79 -19.65 3.94
C GLU A 211 22.34 -19.45 2.47
N TYR A 212 21.02 -19.39 2.26
CA TYR A 212 20.35 -19.10 1.00
C TYR A 212 19.85 -17.66 0.90
N GLY A 213 20.30 -16.80 1.82
CA GLY A 213 19.85 -15.41 1.90
C GLY A 213 20.21 -14.62 0.65
N ASP A 214 19.48 -13.54 0.41
CA ASP A 214 19.55 -12.79 -0.83
C ASP A 214 20.96 -12.21 -1.06
N ASN A 215 21.61 -12.64 -2.15
CA ASN A 215 22.90 -12.09 -2.57
C ASN A 215 22.81 -10.59 -2.87
N ALA A 216 21.65 -10.10 -3.30
CA ALA A 216 21.44 -8.68 -3.53
C ALA A 216 21.54 -7.86 -2.23
N ALA A 217 21.10 -8.41 -1.10
CA ALA A 217 21.23 -7.75 0.21
C ALA A 217 22.70 -7.60 0.63
N ARG A 218 23.51 -8.65 0.45
CA ARG A 218 24.97 -8.60 0.72
C ARG A 218 25.68 -7.58 -0.17
N LEU A 219 25.37 -7.58 -1.46
CA LEU A 219 25.94 -6.64 -2.43
C LEU A 219 25.56 -5.19 -2.15
N SER A 220 24.37 -4.94 -1.62
CA SER A 220 23.87 -3.62 -1.23
C SER A 220 24.62 -3.06 -0.01
N VAL A 221 24.86 -3.90 1.00
CA VAL A 221 25.67 -3.50 2.16
C VAL A 221 27.11 -3.23 1.74
N LEU A 222 27.66 -4.08 0.88
CA LEU A 222 29.02 -3.93 0.37
C LEU A 222 29.20 -2.65 -0.48
N ASP A 223 28.21 -2.30 -1.30
CA ASP A 223 28.19 -0.99 -2.00
C ASP A 223 28.30 0.17 -1.01
N GLU A 224 27.55 0.08 0.08
CA GLU A 224 27.51 1.14 1.06
C GLU A 224 28.83 1.29 1.80
N ILE A 225 29.51 0.18 2.14
CA ILE A 225 30.87 0.23 2.72
C ILE A 225 31.88 0.81 1.72
N LEU A 226 31.84 0.33 0.46
CA LEU A 226 32.80 0.73 -0.57
C LEU A 226 32.62 2.19 -1.01
N LYS A 227 31.42 2.79 -0.89
CA LYS A 227 31.19 4.24 -1.11
C LYS A 227 32.06 5.13 -0.22
N TYR A 228 32.41 4.66 0.97
CA TYR A 228 33.25 5.39 1.91
C TYR A 228 34.73 5.01 1.81
N ASN A 229 35.13 4.24 0.78
CA ASN A 229 36.48 3.71 0.62
C ASN A 229 36.98 2.92 1.86
N ALA A 230 36.05 2.34 2.63
CA ALA A 230 36.36 1.57 3.83
C ALA A 230 36.70 0.11 3.46
N PHE A 231 37.82 -0.08 2.78
CA PHE A 231 38.20 -1.37 2.20
C PHE A 231 38.41 -2.46 3.25
N ASP A 232 39.05 -2.15 4.38
CA ASP A 232 39.27 -3.13 5.46
C ASP A 232 37.95 -3.66 6.04
N ALA A 233 36.96 -2.77 6.19
CA ALA A 233 35.62 -3.13 6.64
C ALA A 233 34.85 -3.93 5.58
N ALA A 234 35.08 -3.67 4.29
CA ALA A 234 34.47 -4.41 3.20
C ALA A 234 35.01 -5.85 3.15
N GLU A 235 36.31 -6.02 3.39
CA GLU A 235 36.93 -7.34 3.56
C GLU A 235 36.35 -8.06 4.78
N GLU A 236 36.31 -7.41 5.94
CA GLU A 236 35.77 -8.01 7.18
C GLU A 236 34.31 -8.47 6.99
N PHE A 237 33.48 -7.63 6.35
CA PHE A 237 32.10 -7.97 6.01
C PHE A 237 32.04 -9.18 5.06
N PHE A 238 32.92 -9.23 4.07
CA PHE A 238 33.00 -10.35 3.14
C PHE A 238 33.36 -11.67 3.84
N PHE A 239 34.41 -11.67 4.65
CA PHE A 239 34.87 -12.84 5.39
C PHE A 239 33.81 -13.35 6.37
N THR A 240 33.05 -12.43 6.99
CA THR A 240 32.05 -12.78 8.00
C THR A 240 30.72 -13.24 7.40
N TYR A 241 30.26 -12.60 6.34
CA TYR A 241 28.86 -12.74 5.87
C TYR A 241 28.70 -13.22 4.44
N CYS A 242 29.75 -13.16 3.62
CA CYS A 242 29.68 -13.51 2.20
C CYS A 242 30.40 -14.82 1.88
N GLN A 243 31.55 -15.08 2.50
CA GLN A 243 32.39 -16.22 2.16
C GLN A 243 31.66 -17.57 2.34
N GLY A 244 31.65 -18.41 1.30
CA GLY A 244 31.04 -19.74 1.30
C GLY A 244 29.51 -19.75 1.10
N LYS A 245 28.86 -18.59 1.11
CA LYS A 245 27.42 -18.44 0.82
C LYS A 245 27.18 -18.41 -0.70
N MET A 246 25.93 -18.60 -1.12
CA MET A 246 25.58 -18.48 -2.54
C MET A 246 25.79 -17.05 -3.05
N GLY A 247 26.58 -16.89 -4.11
CA GLY A 247 26.89 -15.58 -4.70
C GLY A 247 28.14 -14.88 -4.16
N ASP A 248 28.95 -15.60 -3.37
CA ASP A 248 30.22 -15.12 -2.82
C ASP A 248 31.21 -14.59 -3.86
N LEU A 249 31.27 -15.19 -5.06
CA LEU A 249 32.08 -14.67 -6.17
C LEU A 249 31.72 -13.22 -6.54
N GLU A 250 30.43 -12.89 -6.63
CA GLU A 250 29.99 -11.54 -7.04
C GLU A 250 30.35 -10.49 -5.99
N CYS A 251 30.26 -10.85 -4.70
CA CYS A 251 30.73 -9.99 -3.61
C CYS A 251 32.26 -9.79 -3.68
N ALA A 252 33.02 -10.86 -3.91
CA ALA A 252 34.48 -10.79 -4.01
C ALA A 252 34.94 -9.95 -5.21
N ARG A 253 34.30 -10.13 -6.38
CA ARG A 253 34.57 -9.34 -7.60
C ARG A 253 34.37 -7.86 -7.38
N LYS A 254 33.40 -7.49 -6.57
CA LYS A 254 33.06 -6.10 -6.28
C LYS A 254 34.12 -5.40 -5.43
N ILE A 255 34.65 -6.10 -4.42
CA ILE A 255 35.78 -5.60 -3.61
C ILE A 255 37.02 -5.45 -4.47
N VAL A 256 37.36 -6.50 -5.24
CA VAL A 256 38.50 -6.46 -6.16
C VAL A 256 38.34 -5.33 -7.18
N GLY A 257 37.17 -5.18 -7.78
CA GLY A 257 36.87 -4.10 -8.73
C GLY A 257 37.02 -2.72 -8.12
N SER A 258 36.61 -2.54 -6.85
CA SER A 258 36.79 -1.29 -6.13
C SER A 258 38.27 -0.99 -5.85
N TYR A 259 39.07 -2.00 -5.48
CA TYR A 259 40.52 -1.86 -5.33
C TYR A 259 41.20 -1.49 -6.65
N LEU A 260 40.81 -2.11 -7.76
CA LEU A 260 41.35 -1.77 -9.09
C LEU A 260 40.95 -0.36 -9.53
N ALA A 261 39.73 0.09 -9.21
CA ALA A 261 39.28 1.46 -9.49
C ALA A 261 40.03 2.51 -8.65
N ALA A 262 40.48 2.14 -7.44
CA ALA A 262 41.32 2.96 -6.59
C ALA A 262 42.84 2.83 -6.87
N ASP A 263 43.23 2.15 -7.95
CA ASP A 263 44.62 1.82 -8.34
C ASP A 263 45.42 1.04 -7.27
N ARG A 264 44.73 0.33 -6.37
CA ARG A 264 45.30 -0.48 -5.29
C ARG A 264 45.44 -1.95 -5.70
N LYS A 265 46.21 -2.20 -6.77
CA LYS A 265 46.37 -3.55 -7.35
C LYS A 265 47.00 -4.57 -6.40
N ALA A 266 47.96 -4.13 -5.57
CA ALA A 266 48.63 -5.00 -4.61
C ALA A 266 47.65 -5.53 -3.54
N ASP A 267 46.74 -4.67 -3.07
CA ASP A 267 45.73 -5.03 -2.07
C ASP A 267 44.65 -5.92 -2.66
N ALA A 268 44.24 -5.66 -3.90
CA ALA A 268 43.39 -6.59 -4.66
C ALA A 268 44.00 -8.00 -4.77
N ALA A 269 45.32 -8.10 -4.99
CA ALA A 269 46.01 -9.38 -5.11
C ALA A 269 46.10 -10.11 -3.77
N ALA A 270 46.39 -9.36 -2.69
CA ALA A 270 46.40 -9.87 -1.34
C ALA A 270 45.02 -10.41 -0.92
N PHE A 271 43.95 -9.66 -1.22
CA PHE A 271 42.57 -10.08 -0.97
C PHE A 271 42.22 -11.34 -1.78
N ALA A 272 42.45 -11.34 -3.10
CA ALA A 272 42.17 -12.50 -3.95
C ALA A 272 42.98 -13.75 -3.57
N GLY A 273 44.14 -13.58 -2.95
CA GLY A 273 44.96 -14.66 -2.39
C GLY A 273 44.41 -15.26 -1.09
N ARG A 274 43.76 -14.45 -0.24
CA ARG A 274 43.19 -14.86 1.06
C ARG A 274 41.79 -15.45 0.96
N VAL A 275 41.04 -15.11 -0.08
CA VAL A 275 39.64 -15.51 -0.26
C VAL A 275 39.51 -16.98 -0.68
N ALA A 276 38.77 -17.76 0.11
CA ALA A 276 38.37 -19.14 -0.23
C ALA A 276 36.87 -19.17 -0.56
N LEU A 277 36.53 -19.19 -1.85
CA LEU A 277 35.15 -19.23 -2.33
C LEU A 277 34.59 -20.65 -2.28
N ARG A 278 33.25 -20.76 -2.29
CA ARG A 278 32.50 -22.01 -2.29
C ARG A 278 32.93 -22.97 -3.41
N TYR A 279 33.24 -22.43 -4.59
CA TYR A 279 33.72 -23.20 -5.73
C TYR A 279 35.17 -22.82 -6.07
N ALA A 280 36.06 -23.82 -6.13
CA ALA A 280 37.47 -23.61 -6.48
C ALA A 280 37.66 -22.95 -7.87
N SER A 281 36.73 -23.20 -8.81
CA SER A 281 36.70 -22.55 -10.12
C SER A 281 36.49 -21.04 -10.04
N ASP A 282 35.79 -20.57 -9.02
CA ASP A 282 35.47 -19.16 -8.85
C ASP A 282 36.63 -18.41 -8.20
N THR A 283 37.37 -19.06 -7.30
CA THR A 283 38.66 -18.53 -6.80
C THR A 283 39.66 -18.35 -7.96
N ALA A 284 39.70 -19.27 -8.91
CA ALA A 284 40.53 -19.13 -10.11
C ALA A 284 40.08 -17.96 -11.01
N LYS A 285 38.76 -17.71 -11.14
CA LYS A 285 38.23 -16.55 -11.88
C LYS A 285 38.57 -15.22 -11.20
N LEU A 286 38.54 -15.18 -9.86
CA LEU A 286 38.87 -13.97 -9.10
C LEU A 286 40.35 -13.61 -9.25
N LYS A 287 41.26 -14.60 -9.19
CA LYS A 287 42.70 -14.38 -9.38
C LYS A 287 43.04 -13.84 -10.77
N LYS A 288 42.37 -14.33 -11.82
CA LYS A 288 42.51 -13.81 -13.20
C LYS A 288 42.10 -12.35 -13.38
N MET A 289 41.36 -11.75 -12.44
CA MET A 289 41.01 -10.33 -12.53
C MET A 289 42.11 -9.40 -12.00
N VAL A 290 43.06 -9.95 -11.26
CA VAL A 290 44.15 -9.18 -10.63
C VAL A 290 45.49 -9.40 -11.33
N GLU A 291 45.63 -10.51 -12.06
CA GLU A 291 46.71 -10.74 -13.05
C GLU A 291 46.61 -9.80 -14.25
#